data_AF-A0A060BT75-F1
#
_entry.id   AF-A0A060BT75-F1
#
_cell.length_a   1.000
_cell.length_b   1.000
_cell.length_c   1.000
_cell.angle_alpha   90.00
_cell.angle_beta   90.00
_cell.angle_gamma   90.00
#
_symmetry.space_group_name_H-M   'P 1'
#
loop_
_entity.id
_entity.type
_entity.pdbx_description
1 polymer ?
#
loop_
_entity_poly.entity_id
_entity_poly.type
_entity_poly.pdbx_seq_one_letter_code
_entity_poly.pdbx_strand_id
1 'polypeptide(L)' 'ENHCAYFRIHAPQAQKLQVDCGGRKYDMQKGEDGFWTVKTDPLVVGFHYYFLIVDGLSVTDPASYTFFGCSPHGQRN' A
#
# COMPACT_ATOMS: atom_id res chain seq x y z
N GLU A 1 3.24 4.85 23.08
CA GLU A 1 2.23 4.90 22.01
C GLU A 1 2.40 3.67 21.12
N ASN A 2 1.32 3.14 20.54
CA ASN A 2 1.43 2.01 19.62
C ASN A 2 1.84 2.53 18.23
N HIS A 3 3.10 2.31 17.84
CA HIS A 3 3.69 2.76 16.56
C HIS A 3 3.14 1.98 15.35
N CYS A 4 1.83 2.01 15.13
CA CYS A 4 1.18 1.32 14.01
C CYS A 4 0.74 2.32 12.94
N ALA A 5 0.76 1.88 11.68
CA ALA A 5 0.24 2.64 10.56
C ALA A 5 -1.19 2.17 10.23
N TYR A 6 -2.04 3.13 9.87
CA TYR A 6 -3.39 2.88 9.38
C TYR A 6 -3.49 3.34 7.94
N PHE A 7 -3.95 2.45 7.06
CA PHE A 7 -4.17 2.75 5.66
C PHE A 7 -5.66 2.71 5.36
N ARG A 8 -6.14 3.67 4.58
CA ARG A 8 -7.52 3.74 4.08
C ARG A 8 -7.52 4.16 2.62
N ILE A 9 -8.03 3.33 1.73
CA ILE A 9 -7.98 3.52 0.28
C ILE A 9 -9.37 3.30 -0.32
N HIS A 10 -9.87 4.23 -1.12
CA HIS A 10 -11.13 4.04 -1.82
C HIS A 10 -10.88 3.33 -3.15
N ALA A 11 -11.33 2.08 -3.27
CA ALA A 11 -11.16 1.27 -4.48
C ALA A 11 -12.35 0.30 -4.63
N PRO A 12 -13.56 0.80 -4.93
CA PRO A 12 -14.78 -0.01 -4.92
C PRO A 12 -14.78 -1.14 -5.94
N GLN A 13 -14.01 -1.02 -7.02
CA GLN A 13 -13.92 -2.04 -8.09
C GLN A 13 -12.81 -3.07 -7.85
N ALA A 14 -11.87 -2.80 -6.93
CA ALA A 14 -10.82 -3.77 -6.61
C ALA A 14 -11.43 -5.05 -6.02
N GLN A 15 -10.79 -6.18 -6.32
CA GLN A 15 -11.12 -7.50 -5.77
C GLN A 15 -10.18 -7.88 -4.63
N LYS A 16 -8.93 -7.41 -4.69
CA LYS A 16 -7.92 -7.59 -3.66
C LYS A 16 -7.08 -6.33 -3.52
N LEU A 17 -6.82 -5.93 -2.27
CA LEU A 17 -5.93 -4.83 -1.98
C LEU A 17 -5.00 -5.22 -0.83
N GLN A 18 -3.70 -4.96 -0.99
CA GLN A 18 -2.68 -5.24 0.01
C GLN A 18 -1.75 -4.04 0.16
N VAL A 19 -1.23 -3.85 1.37
CA VAL A 19 -0.13 -2.92 1.65
C VAL A 19 1.10 -3.74 1.99
N ASP A 20 2.20 -3.52 1.27
CA ASP A 20 3.52 -3.94 1.71
C ASP A 20 4.13 -2.82 2.55
N CYS A 21 4.43 -3.06 3.83
CA CYS A 21 5.07 -2.08 4.70
C CYS A 21 6.15 -2.78 5.53
N GLY A 22 7.38 -2.27 5.45
CA GLY A 22 8.53 -2.87 6.15
C GLY A 22 8.87 -4.30 5.69
N GLY A 23 8.54 -4.65 4.44
CA GLY A 23 8.75 -5.98 3.86
C GLY A 23 7.71 -7.03 4.25
N ARG A 24 6.62 -6.61 4.92
CA ARG A 24 5.47 -7.46 5.24
C ARG A 24 4.25 -6.98 4.46
N LYS A 25 3.55 -7.93 3.84
CA LYS A 25 2.28 -7.69 3.15
C LYS A 25 1.11 -7.87 4.10
N TYR A 26 0.21 -6.90 4.10
CA TYR A 26 -1.01 -6.89 4.89
C TYR A 26 -2.21 -6.87 3.93
N ASP A 27 -3.05 -7.90 3.99
CA ASP A 27 -4.32 -7.92 3.27
C ASP A 27 -5.28 -6.89 3.87
N MET A 28 -5.87 -6.06 3.01
CA MET A 28 -6.82 -5.03 3.43
C MET A 28 -8.24 -5.57 3.42
N GLN A 29 -9.07 -5.02 4.31
CA GLN A 29 -10.49 -5.38 4.42
C GLN A 29 -11.33 -4.34 3.67
N LYS A 30 -12.17 -4.80 2.75
CA LYS A 30 -13.13 -3.98 2.01
C LYS A 30 -14.39 -3.75 2.84
N GLY A 31 -14.73 -2.48 3.05
CA GLY A 31 -16.01 -2.05 3.59
C GLY A 31 -17.08 -1.92 2.51
N GLU A 32 -18.34 -1.82 2.95
CA GLU A 32 -19.52 -1.67 2.08
C GLU A 32 -19.53 -0.34 1.32
N ASP A 33 -18.81 0.66 1.84
CA ASP A 33 -18.64 2.00 1.26
C ASP A 33 -17.55 2.05 0.16
N GLY A 34 -16.96 0.90 -0.20
CA GLY A 34 -15.89 0.82 -1.21
C GLY A 34 -14.50 1.22 -0.69
N PHE A 35 -14.36 1.49 0.60
CA PHE A 35 -13.07 1.73 1.23
C PHE A 35 -12.43 0.44 1.71
N TRP A 36 -11.13 0.34 1.50
CA TRP A 36 -10.27 -0.70 2.02
C TRP A 36 -9.51 -0.15 3.22
N THR A 37 -9.44 -0.91 4.31
CA THR A 37 -8.71 -0.51 5.51
C THR A 37 -7.80 -1.60 6.03
N VAL A 38 -6.66 -1.21 6.61
CA VAL A 38 -5.77 -2.11 7.33
C VAL A 38 -4.98 -1.35 8.39
N LYS A 39 -4.66 -2.07 9.45
CA LYS A 39 -3.78 -1.63 10.52
C LYS A 39 -2.56 -2.55 10.52
N THR A 40 -1.36 -1.98 10.50
CA THR A 40 -0.13 -2.78 10.62
C THR A 40 0.10 -3.21 12.07
N ASP A 41 0.96 -4.20 12.24
CA ASP A 41 1.62 -4.42 13.52
C ASP A 41 2.45 -3.18 13.93
N PRO A 42 2.84 -3.06 15.21
CA PRO A 42 3.78 -2.02 15.63
C PRO A 42 5.06 -2.06 14.79
N LEU A 43 5.36 -0.94 14.13
CA LEU A 43 6.55 -0.70 13.35
C LEU A 43 7.67 -0.21 14.25
N VAL A 44 8.90 -0.61 13.94
CA VAL A 44 10.08 -0.05 14.61
C VAL A 44 10.21 1.44 14.30
N VAL A 45 10.77 2.23 15.21
CA VAL A 45 10.96 3.67 14.98
C VAL A 45 11.92 3.86 13.79
N GLY A 46 11.49 4.64 12.80
CA GLY A 46 12.28 4.90 11.59
C GLY A 46 11.40 5.17 10.37
N PHE A 47 12.05 5.29 9.20
CA PHE A 47 11.36 5.46 7.92
C PHE A 47 11.07 4.10 7.30
N HIS A 48 9.81 3.88 6.91
CA HIS A 48 9.36 2.63 6.28
C HIS A 48 8.80 2.92 4.91
N TYR A 49 9.39 2.31 3.88
CA TYR A 49 8.78 2.30 2.56
C TYR A 49 7.53 1.44 2.58
N TYR A 50 6.53 1.86 1.81
CA TYR A 50 5.32 1.10 1.58
C TYR A 50 4.92 1.08 0.11
N PHE A 51 4.24 0.01 -0.30
CA PHE A 51 3.69 -0.15 -1.64
C PHE A 51 2.24 -0.63 -1.55
N LEU A 52 1.38 -0.11 -2.44
CA LEU A 52 0.02 -0.61 -2.62
C LEU A 52 0.01 -1.65 -3.75
N ILE A 53 -0.63 -2.77 -3.49
CA ILE A 53 -0.81 -3.86 -4.44
C ILE A 53 -2.32 -4.05 -4.63
N VAL A 54 -2.81 -3.71 -5.82
CA VAL A 54 -4.25 -3.79 -6.18
C VAL A 54 -4.40 -4.86 -7.25
N ASP A 55 -5.20 -5.90 -6.96
CA ASP A 55 -5.49 -7.00 -7.90
C ASP A 55 -4.23 -7.68 -8.47
N GLY A 56 -3.14 -7.68 -7.70
CA GLY A 56 -1.84 -8.23 -8.11
C GLY A 56 -0.98 -7.28 -8.95
N LEU A 57 -1.49 -6.09 -9.29
CA LEU A 57 -0.74 -5.03 -9.93
C LEU A 57 -0.26 -4.02 -8.88
N SER A 58 1.04 -3.71 -8.88
CA SER A 58 1.57 -2.62 -8.06
C SER A 58 1.13 -1.29 -8.66
N VAL A 59 0.36 -0.51 -7.91
CA VAL A 59 -0.12 0.82 -8.33
C VAL A 59 0.42 1.89 -7.39
N THR A 60 0.69 3.06 -7.95
CA THR A 60 1.01 4.25 -7.15
C THR A 60 -0.30 4.83 -6.61
N ASP A 61 -0.32 5.15 -5.31
CA ASP A 61 -1.47 5.80 -4.66
C ASP A 61 -1.68 7.22 -5.22
N PRO A 62 -2.84 7.55 -5.81
CA PRO A 62 -3.12 8.89 -6.32
C PRO A 62 -3.22 9.97 -5.23
N ALA A 63 -3.42 9.60 -3.96
CA ALA A 63 -3.64 10.54 -2.86
C ALA A 63 -2.37 10.92 -2.09
N SER A 64 -1.23 10.31 -2.41
CA SER A 64 0.05 10.54 -1.75
C SER A 64 0.98 11.40 -2.62
N TYR A 65 1.80 12.26 -2.01
CA TYR A 65 2.95 12.84 -2.71
C TYR A 65 3.90 11.71 -3.11
N THR A 66 3.95 11.39 -4.40
CA THR A 66 4.82 10.34 -4.94
C THR A 66 6.27 10.81 -4.90
N PHE A 67 7.04 10.30 -3.94
CA PHE A 67 8.50 10.36 -3.99
C PHE A 67 8.98 9.27 -4.95
N PHE A 68 9.45 9.69 -6.13
CA PHE A 68 9.93 8.82 -7.20
C PHE A 68 11.23 8.13 -6.78
N GLY A 69 11.28 6.80 -6.86
CA GLY A 69 12.46 6.05 -6.45
C GLY A 69 12.46 4.56 -6.84
N CYS A 70 12.06 4.22 -8.07
CA CYS A 70 12.67 3.11 -8.83
C CYS A 70 12.11 3.09 -10.27
N SER A 71 12.89 3.61 -11.22
CA SER A 71 12.67 3.33 -12.64
C SER A 71 13.34 2.00 -12.96
N PRO A 72 12.66 0.97 -13.48
CA PRO A 72 13.35 -0.06 -14.24
C PRO A 72 13.76 0.59 -15.56
N HIS A 73 14.99 1.10 -15.62
CA HIS A 73 15.65 1.31 -16.89
C HIS A 73 16.03 -0.06 -17.44
N GLY A 74 15.32 -0.52 -18.45
CA GLY A 74 15.63 -1.71 -19.22
C GLY A 74 15.04 -1.60 -20.62
N GLN A 75 15.70 -0.81 -21.47
CA GLN A 75 15.67 -0.94 -22.94
C GLN A 75 15.95 -2.39 -23.35
N ARG A 76 15.55 -2.98 -24.49
CA ARG A 76 14.89 -2.63 -25.76
C ARG A 76 14.53 -4.00 -26.40
N ASN A 77 13.90 -3.97 -27.58
CA ASN A 77 13.68 -5.08 -28.54
C ASN A 77 14.60 -6.31 -28.40
#